data_AF-A0A509KWM9-F1
#
_entry.id   AF-A0A509KWM9-F1
#
_cell.length_a   1.000
_cell.length_b   1.000
_cell.length_c   1.000
_cell.angle_alpha   90.00
_cell.angle_beta   90.00
_cell.angle_gamma   90.00
#
_symmetry.space_group_name_H-M   'P 1'
#
loop_
_entity.id
_entity.type
_entity.pdbx_description
1 polymer ?
#
loop_
_entity_poly.entity_id
_entity_poly.type
_entity_poly.pdbx_seq_one_letter_code
_entity_poly.pdbx_strand_id
1 'polypeptide(L)'
;MNQNTQEPTKEPAEKDNNSILKILLIVAIAIIIGLFFTSLDSNNNDEIEDVIDKENQVENPAEVADPEEIEDYLEEIAEYYEYLKNAYEEERYEEAVEWALELREILDDVASDIDYYWDMEEARVEIENAQILIDEADDEIDDSDDDGYDTDEAEDYLYDAVDILEEAEEAFENGYYDDAKDLALAAQEEAVNAIDEVDELEDEQDDEDEEEDEEDEEDEYLDEAYNEINQAASDLNAATIAVETGEIAGLNVTEPESYLNIAKNSLYEANLSYSTGDYQDSINFSLSSQESSQDAMVSLEEQYEEQEIISIY
;
A
#
# COMPACT_ATOMS: atom_id res chain seq x y z
N MET A 1 -28.61 -43.64 3.67
CA MET A 1 -27.53 -42.98 4.41
C MET A 1 -27.11 -41.84 3.52
N ASN A 2 -27.65 -40.64 3.78
CA ASN A 2 -27.30 -39.43 3.03
C ASN A 2 -26.16 -38.80 3.82
N GLN A 3 -24.94 -38.84 3.27
CA GLN A 3 -23.81 -38.12 3.85
C GLN A 3 -23.89 -36.70 3.31
N ASN A 4 -24.36 -35.80 4.16
CA ASN A 4 -24.35 -34.36 3.95
C ASN A 4 -22.94 -33.90 4.33
N THR A 5 -22.05 -33.74 3.35
CA THR A 5 -20.76 -33.08 3.50
C THR A 5 -21.01 -31.58 3.44
N GLN A 6 -20.99 -30.93 4.61
CA GLN A 6 -20.84 -29.47 4.68
C GLN A 6 -19.39 -29.17 4.37
N GLU A 7 -19.16 -28.35 3.34
CA GLU A 7 -17.85 -27.76 3.08
C GLU A 7 -17.50 -26.78 4.21
N PRO A 8 -16.23 -26.75 4.65
CA PRO A 8 -15.79 -25.80 5.64
C PRO A 8 -15.74 -24.41 4.99
N THR A 9 -16.59 -23.51 5.47
CA THR A 9 -16.47 -22.07 5.20
C THR A 9 -15.15 -21.59 5.79
N LYS A 10 -14.19 -21.20 4.94
CA LYS A 10 -13.01 -20.45 5.37
C LYS A 10 -13.48 -19.11 5.95
N GLU A 11 -13.16 -18.86 7.20
CA GLU A 11 -13.33 -17.56 7.84
C GLU A 11 -12.32 -16.60 7.19
N PRO A 12 -12.71 -15.41 6.70
CA PRO A 12 -11.76 -14.44 6.18
C PRO A 12 -10.78 -14.05 7.30
N ALA A 13 -9.49 -14.02 6.97
CA ALA A 13 -8.45 -13.66 7.91
C ALA A 13 -8.70 -12.23 8.42
N GLU A 14 -8.84 -12.10 9.74
CA GLU A 14 -9.01 -10.81 10.40
C GLU A 14 -7.69 -10.03 10.24
N LYS A 15 -7.69 -8.96 9.41
CA LYS A 15 -6.51 -8.10 9.16
C LYS A 15 -5.95 -7.59 10.50
N ASP A 16 -4.75 -8.03 10.87
CA ASP A 16 -4.08 -7.60 12.10
C ASP A 16 -3.39 -6.24 11.89
N ASN A 17 -4.17 -5.17 12.07
CA ASN A 17 -3.70 -3.78 12.02
C ASN A 17 -2.53 -3.47 12.98
N ASN A 18 -2.23 -4.38 13.90
CA ASN A 18 -1.13 -4.25 14.85
C ASN A 18 0.25 -4.48 14.18
N SER A 19 0.30 -5.18 13.04
CA SER A 19 1.54 -5.45 12.30
C SER A 19 2.07 -4.20 11.60
N ILE A 20 1.18 -3.39 11.01
CA ILE A 20 1.54 -2.12 10.34
C ILE A 20 2.13 -1.13 11.36
N LEU A 21 1.50 -0.98 12.53
CA LEU A 21 1.99 -0.11 13.62
C LEU A 21 3.40 -0.51 14.13
N LYS A 22 3.72 -1.81 14.13
CA LYS A 22 5.05 -2.32 14.52
C LYS A 22 6.11 -1.94 13.49
N ILE A 23 5.79 -2.01 12.20
CA ILE A 23 6.68 -1.63 11.09
C ILE A 23 7.04 -0.14 11.15
N LEU A 24 6.06 0.73 11.41
CA LEU A 24 6.27 2.17 11.49
C LEU A 24 7.17 2.56 12.67
N LEU A 25 7.03 1.87 13.80
CA LEU A 25 7.89 2.05 14.98
C LEU A 25 9.37 1.77 14.65
N ILE A 26 9.64 0.76 13.83
CA ILE A 26 11.01 0.39 13.40
C ILE A 26 11.59 1.50 12.51
N VAL A 27 10.83 2.00 11.54
CA VAL A 27 11.25 3.10 10.66
C VAL A 27 11.63 4.34 11.48
N ALA A 28 10.83 4.68 12.48
CA ALA A 28 11.11 5.81 13.36
C ALA A 28 12.37 5.60 14.23
N ILE A 29 12.61 4.38 14.73
CA ILE A 29 13.82 4.04 15.49
C ILE A 29 15.07 4.18 14.59
N ALA A 30 15.00 3.69 13.34
CA ALA A 30 16.08 3.82 12.37
C ALA A 30 16.41 5.28 12.06
N ILE A 31 15.39 6.14 11.90
CA ILE A 31 15.55 7.59 11.72
C ILE A 31 16.27 8.24 12.91
N ILE A 32 15.84 7.90 14.14
CA ILE A 32 16.44 8.43 15.37
C ILE A 32 17.93 8.05 15.47
N ILE A 33 18.29 6.83 15.09
CA ILE A 33 19.67 6.34 15.10
C ILE A 33 20.51 7.02 14.01
N GLY A 34 19.98 7.19 12.80
CA GLY A 34 20.65 7.95 11.73
C GLY A 34 20.93 9.40 12.11
N LEU A 35 20.00 10.06 12.81
CA LEU A 35 20.18 11.40 13.37
C LEU A 35 21.26 11.44 14.46
N PHE A 36 21.42 10.36 15.24
CA PHE A 36 22.47 10.25 16.25
C PHE A 36 23.87 10.16 15.62
N PHE A 37 24.03 9.35 14.57
CA PHE A 37 25.30 9.20 13.85
C PHE A 37 25.73 10.48 13.10
N THR A 38 24.78 11.17 12.44
CA THR A 38 25.07 12.45 11.77
C THR A 38 25.51 13.55 12.75
N SER A 39 25.04 13.49 14.00
CA SER A 39 25.49 14.38 15.08
C SER A 39 26.92 14.08 15.54
N LEU A 40 27.31 12.80 15.62
CA LEU A 40 28.65 12.35 16.01
C LEU A 40 29.73 12.67 14.97
N ASP A 41 29.40 12.57 13.68
CA ASP A 41 30.32 12.79 12.55
C ASP A 41 30.86 14.24 12.48
N SER A 42 30.15 15.20 13.10
CA SER A 42 30.60 16.60 13.14
C SER A 42 31.87 16.85 13.96
N ASN A 43 32.33 15.90 14.79
CA ASN A 43 33.44 16.14 15.73
C ASN A 43 34.66 15.19 15.64
N ASN A 44 34.61 14.03 14.97
CA ASN A 44 35.73 13.08 14.92
C ASN A 44 35.75 12.24 13.60
N ASN A 45 36.34 12.77 12.53
CA ASN A 45 36.14 12.27 11.15
C ASN A 45 37.37 11.56 10.50
N ASP A 46 38.34 11.05 11.27
CA ASP A 46 39.55 10.43 10.65
C ASP A 46 39.76 8.94 10.97
N GLU A 47 38.97 8.30 11.86
CA GLU A 47 39.20 6.90 12.29
C GLU A 47 38.08 5.89 11.95
N ILE A 48 36.93 6.33 11.42
CA ILE A 48 35.74 5.46 11.24
C ILE A 48 35.61 4.87 9.81
N GLU A 49 36.25 5.47 8.80
CA GLU A 49 36.10 5.08 7.38
C GLU A 49 36.57 3.64 7.05
N ASP A 50 37.47 3.03 7.83
CA ASP A 50 38.10 1.75 7.48
C ASP A 50 37.24 0.50 7.77
N VAL A 51 36.11 0.64 8.48
CA VAL A 51 35.29 -0.52 8.95
C VAL A 51 34.16 -0.89 7.97
N ILE A 52 33.73 0.03 7.08
CA ILE A 52 32.47 -0.10 6.34
C ILE A 52 32.58 -0.93 5.04
N ASP A 53 33.79 -1.25 4.55
CA ASP A 53 33.97 -1.70 3.16
C ASP A 53 33.89 -3.23 2.92
N LYS A 54 33.24 -4.00 3.80
CA LYS A 54 33.10 -5.46 3.62
C LYS A 54 31.75 -5.98 4.08
N GLU A 55 30.97 -6.39 3.08
CA GLU A 55 30.08 -7.57 3.02
C GLU A 55 28.77 -7.19 2.33
N ASN A 56 28.54 -7.79 1.16
CA ASN A 56 27.26 -7.76 0.46
C ASN A 56 27.26 -8.90 -0.57
N GLN A 57 26.89 -10.09 -0.11
CA GLN A 57 26.40 -11.20 -0.94
C GLN A 57 25.28 -11.88 -0.15
N VAL A 58 24.05 -11.41 -0.33
CA VAL A 58 22.85 -12.03 0.25
C VAL A 58 22.38 -13.13 -0.70
N GLU A 59 22.27 -14.37 -0.19
CA GLU A 59 21.71 -15.52 -0.92
C GLU A 59 20.20 -15.60 -0.66
N ASN A 60 19.41 -15.44 -1.74
CA ASN A 60 18.02 -15.84 -1.98
C ASN A 60 16.97 -15.69 -0.81
N PRO A 61 16.02 -14.75 -0.88
CA PRO A 61 15.22 -14.27 0.26
C PRO A 61 13.84 -14.93 0.41
N ALA A 62 13.70 -16.24 0.26
CA ALA A 62 12.37 -16.87 0.21
C ALA A 62 11.91 -17.51 1.54
N GLU A 63 12.31 -16.96 2.69
CA GLU A 63 11.70 -17.31 3.98
C GLU A 63 11.19 -16.01 4.60
N VAL A 64 9.91 -15.73 4.35
CA VAL A 64 9.22 -14.55 4.87
C VAL A 64 9.27 -14.60 6.40
N ALA A 65 9.83 -13.58 7.03
CA ALA A 65 9.96 -13.54 8.49
C ALA A 65 8.56 -13.59 9.11
N ASP A 66 8.19 -14.65 9.82
CA ASP A 66 6.86 -14.78 10.48
C ASP A 66 6.54 -13.49 11.28
N PRO A 67 5.30 -12.99 11.35
CA PRO A 67 4.97 -11.89 12.26
C PRO A 67 5.46 -12.09 13.71
N GLU A 68 5.63 -13.35 14.15
CA GLU A 68 6.31 -13.67 15.42
C GLU A 68 7.81 -13.31 15.41
N GLU A 69 8.53 -13.48 14.30
CA GLU A 69 9.94 -13.11 14.15
C GLU A 69 10.15 -11.58 14.18
N ILE A 70 9.20 -10.80 13.65
CA ILE A 70 9.24 -9.32 13.78
C ILE A 70 9.18 -8.90 15.26
N GLU A 71 8.41 -9.61 16.10
CA GLU A 71 8.35 -9.32 17.54
C GLU A 71 9.66 -9.66 18.26
N ASP A 72 10.31 -10.75 17.86
CA ASP A 72 11.64 -11.12 18.36
C ASP A 72 12.69 -10.05 17.99
N TYR A 73 12.69 -9.57 16.73
CA TYR A 73 13.56 -8.47 16.30
C TYR A 73 13.32 -7.18 17.08
N LEU A 74 12.06 -6.84 17.37
CA LEU A 74 11.70 -5.67 18.17
C LEU A 74 12.22 -5.76 19.61
N GLU A 75 12.12 -6.94 20.23
CA GLU A 75 12.66 -7.17 21.57
C GLU A 75 14.19 -7.03 21.57
N GLU A 76 14.85 -7.58 20.55
CA GLU A 76 16.29 -7.50 20.37
C GLU A 76 16.75 -6.03 20.16
N ILE A 77 16.12 -5.30 19.22
CA ILE A 77 16.36 -3.87 18.98
C ILE A 77 16.24 -3.06 20.27
N ALA A 78 15.19 -3.30 21.06
CA ALA A 78 14.96 -2.59 22.33
C ALA A 78 16.06 -2.88 23.36
N GLU A 79 16.54 -4.12 23.43
CA GLU A 79 17.64 -4.52 24.31
C GLU A 79 18.95 -3.81 23.93
N TYR A 80 19.34 -3.87 22.65
CA TYR A 80 20.55 -3.21 22.14
C TYR A 80 20.50 -1.69 22.28
N TYR A 81 19.34 -1.09 22.06
CA TYR A 81 19.14 0.35 22.27
C TYR A 81 19.38 0.76 23.73
N GLU A 82 18.88 -0.02 24.70
CA GLU A 82 19.15 0.24 26.11
C GLU A 82 20.64 0.04 26.45
N TYR A 83 21.34 -0.94 25.86
CA TYR A 83 22.79 -1.08 26.03
C TYR A 83 23.56 0.12 25.49
N LEU A 84 23.24 0.55 24.27
CA LEU A 84 23.80 1.74 23.63
C LEU A 84 23.63 2.98 24.52
N LYS A 85 22.40 3.24 24.96
CA LYS A 85 22.04 4.38 25.81
C LYS A 85 22.80 4.37 27.12
N ASN A 86 22.85 3.23 27.82
CA ASN A 86 23.57 3.09 29.07
C ASN A 86 25.09 3.30 28.89
N ALA A 87 25.68 2.76 27.81
CA ALA A 87 27.09 2.98 27.51
C ALA A 87 27.40 4.46 27.25
N TYR A 88 26.52 5.15 26.52
CA TYR A 88 26.65 6.59 26.25
C TYR A 88 26.52 7.45 27.50
N GLU A 89 25.52 7.20 28.36
CA GLU A 89 25.31 7.92 29.63
C GLU A 89 26.49 7.77 30.60
N GLU A 90 27.19 6.64 30.54
CA GLU A 90 28.38 6.36 31.35
C GLU A 90 29.71 6.81 30.70
N GLU A 91 29.64 7.56 29.58
CA GLU A 91 30.80 8.03 28.81
C GLU A 91 31.69 6.88 28.27
N ARG A 92 31.12 5.68 28.09
CA ARG A 92 31.78 4.49 27.50
C ARG A 92 31.64 4.48 25.97
N TYR A 93 32.20 5.49 25.31
CA TYR A 93 31.95 5.73 23.89
C TYR A 93 32.40 4.62 22.93
N GLU A 94 33.51 3.93 23.20
CA GLU A 94 33.97 2.81 22.35
C GLU A 94 32.91 1.68 22.34
N GLU A 95 32.36 1.35 23.50
CA GLU A 95 31.30 0.33 23.65
C GLU A 95 29.96 0.82 23.11
N ALA A 96 29.64 2.12 23.24
CA ALA A 96 28.47 2.70 22.60
C ALA A 96 28.55 2.59 21.07
N VAL A 97 29.73 2.81 20.47
CA VAL A 97 29.89 2.64 19.02
C VAL A 97 29.70 1.18 18.61
N GLU A 98 30.23 0.21 19.38
CA GLU A 98 30.04 -1.22 19.13
C GLU A 98 28.55 -1.60 19.13
N TRP A 99 27.80 -1.23 20.18
CA TRP A 99 26.36 -1.49 20.24
C TRP A 99 25.56 -0.78 19.14
N ALA A 100 25.99 0.42 18.73
CA ALA A 100 25.33 1.14 17.66
C ALA A 100 25.54 0.47 16.28
N LEU A 101 26.67 -0.20 16.07
CA LEU A 101 26.92 -0.98 14.85
C LEU A 101 26.10 -2.27 14.84
N GLU A 102 26.04 -3.00 15.96
CA GLU A 102 25.21 -4.20 16.07
C GLU A 102 23.71 -3.88 15.91
N LEU A 103 23.25 -2.79 16.53
CA LEU A 103 21.88 -2.31 16.34
C LEU A 103 21.58 -1.93 14.90
N ARG A 104 22.56 -1.36 14.18
CA ARG A 104 22.41 -1.03 12.76
C ARG A 104 22.27 -2.27 11.90
N GLU A 105 23.07 -3.31 12.14
CA GLU A 105 23.00 -4.58 11.40
C GLU A 105 21.59 -5.20 11.53
N ILE A 106 21.05 -5.27 12.76
CA ILE A 106 19.70 -5.77 13.01
C ILE A 106 18.65 -4.90 12.28
N LEU A 107 18.82 -3.58 12.28
CA LEU A 107 17.89 -2.69 11.58
C LEU A 107 17.95 -2.81 10.06
N ASP A 108 19.13 -3.06 9.49
CA ASP A 108 19.29 -3.29 8.05
C ASP A 108 18.59 -4.61 7.64
N ASP A 109 18.68 -5.66 8.46
CA ASP A 109 17.97 -6.93 8.26
C ASP A 109 16.44 -6.73 8.34
N VAL A 110 15.96 -6.06 9.39
CA VAL A 110 14.52 -5.80 9.58
C VAL A 110 13.96 -4.90 8.49
N ALA A 111 14.73 -3.91 8.02
CA ALA A 111 14.31 -3.06 6.91
C ALA A 111 14.13 -3.87 5.62
N SER A 112 15.01 -4.84 5.36
CA SER A 112 14.85 -5.75 4.22
C SER A 112 13.59 -6.61 4.32
N ASP A 113 13.28 -7.12 5.52
CA ASP A 113 12.07 -7.90 5.75
C ASP A 113 10.80 -7.05 5.57
N ILE A 114 10.82 -5.80 6.05
CA ILE A 114 9.72 -4.84 5.90
C ILE A 114 9.45 -4.54 4.43
N ASP A 115 10.48 -4.28 3.64
CA ASP A 115 10.38 -3.98 2.20
C ASP A 115 9.66 -5.13 1.49
N TYR A 116 10.14 -6.35 1.73
CA TYR A 116 9.55 -7.59 1.21
C TYR A 116 8.07 -7.77 1.62
N TYR A 117 7.71 -7.42 2.86
CA TYR A 117 6.33 -7.44 3.33
C TYR A 117 5.43 -6.41 2.64
N TRP A 118 5.98 -5.25 2.29
CA TRP A 118 5.25 -4.21 1.60
C TRP A 118 4.93 -4.63 0.17
N ASP A 119 5.92 -5.17 -0.54
CA ASP A 119 5.75 -5.70 -1.90
C ASP A 119 4.69 -6.81 -1.92
N MET A 120 4.71 -7.69 -0.91
CA MET A 120 3.68 -8.73 -0.74
C MET A 120 2.28 -8.14 -0.56
N GLU A 121 2.11 -7.16 0.32
CA GLU A 121 0.79 -6.57 0.57
C GLU A 121 0.27 -5.85 -0.68
N GLU A 122 1.14 -5.11 -1.39
CA GLU A 122 0.78 -4.41 -2.61
C GLU A 122 0.37 -5.38 -3.71
N ALA A 123 1.16 -6.43 -3.96
CA ALA A 123 0.81 -7.47 -4.93
C ALA A 123 -0.52 -8.16 -4.59
N ARG A 124 -0.79 -8.44 -3.30
CA ARG A 124 -2.06 -9.03 -2.88
C ARG A 124 -3.24 -8.11 -3.18
N VAL A 125 -3.11 -6.82 -2.90
CA VAL A 125 -4.16 -5.84 -3.20
C VAL A 125 -4.44 -5.79 -4.69
N GLU A 126 -3.40 -5.78 -5.54
CA GLU A 126 -3.61 -5.77 -6.99
C GLU A 126 -4.25 -7.05 -7.54
N ILE A 127 -3.92 -8.22 -6.98
CA ILE A 127 -4.58 -9.49 -7.31
C ILE A 127 -6.06 -9.45 -6.90
N GLU A 128 -6.37 -8.94 -5.72
CA GLU A 128 -7.76 -8.78 -5.26
C GLU A 128 -8.54 -7.82 -6.17
N ASN A 129 -7.93 -6.71 -6.61
CA ASN A 129 -8.54 -5.78 -7.56
C ASN A 129 -8.77 -6.40 -8.95
N ALA A 130 -7.79 -7.16 -9.46
CA ALA A 130 -7.92 -7.88 -10.73
C ALA A 130 -9.07 -8.88 -10.71
N GLN A 131 -9.23 -9.64 -9.62
CA GLN A 131 -10.35 -10.58 -9.48
C GLN A 131 -11.71 -9.84 -9.51
N ILE A 132 -11.80 -8.68 -8.87
CA ILE A 132 -13.04 -7.88 -8.86
C ILE A 132 -13.41 -7.42 -10.28
N LEU A 133 -12.45 -6.87 -11.03
CA LEU A 133 -12.70 -6.42 -12.41
C LEU A 133 -13.02 -7.58 -13.36
N ILE A 134 -12.40 -8.74 -13.17
CA ILE A 134 -12.73 -9.96 -13.94
C ILE A 134 -14.16 -10.43 -13.63
N ASP A 135 -14.58 -10.41 -12.36
CA ASP A 135 -15.94 -10.77 -11.98
C ASP A 135 -16.97 -9.77 -12.58
N GLU A 136 -16.62 -8.48 -12.64
CA GLU A 136 -17.44 -7.43 -13.26
C GLU A 136 -17.56 -7.62 -14.78
N ALA A 137 -16.43 -7.88 -15.46
CA ALA A 137 -16.42 -8.17 -16.90
C ALA A 137 -17.23 -9.43 -17.25
N ASP A 138 -17.16 -10.50 -16.44
CA ASP A 138 -17.96 -11.72 -16.63
C ASP A 138 -19.46 -11.42 -16.50
N ASP A 139 -19.87 -10.62 -15.50
CA ASP A 139 -21.26 -10.21 -15.30
C ASP A 139 -21.78 -9.37 -16.49
N GLU A 140 -21.02 -8.39 -17.00
CA GLU A 140 -21.43 -7.54 -18.14
C GLU A 140 -21.53 -8.34 -19.46
N ILE A 141 -20.58 -9.23 -19.73
CA ILE A 141 -20.62 -10.13 -20.90
C ILE A 141 -21.86 -11.03 -20.87
N ASP A 142 -22.17 -11.62 -19.71
CA ASP A 142 -23.33 -12.49 -19.52
C ASP A 142 -24.65 -11.73 -19.78
N ASP A 143 -24.77 -10.49 -19.29
CA ASP A 143 -25.94 -9.65 -19.51
C ASP A 143 -26.08 -9.29 -21.01
N SER A 144 -24.98 -8.99 -21.70
CA SER A 144 -24.97 -8.69 -23.14
C SER A 144 -25.30 -9.91 -24.03
N ASP A 145 -24.80 -11.12 -23.73
CA ASP A 145 -25.19 -12.35 -24.47
C ASP A 145 -26.68 -12.65 -24.28
N ASP A 146 -27.24 -12.41 -23.09
CA ASP A 146 -28.66 -12.60 -22.79
C ASP A 146 -29.57 -11.67 -23.63
N ASP A 147 -29.10 -10.46 -23.95
CA ASP A 147 -29.74 -9.51 -24.87
C ASP A 147 -29.48 -9.83 -26.36
N GLY A 148 -28.51 -10.71 -26.63
CA GLY A 148 -28.25 -11.30 -27.93
C GLY A 148 -27.22 -10.55 -28.76
N TYR A 149 -26.34 -9.78 -28.11
CA TYR A 149 -25.13 -9.20 -28.69
C TYR A 149 -24.11 -10.31 -29.03
N ASP A 150 -23.14 -10.00 -29.89
CA ASP A 150 -22.07 -10.93 -30.30
C ASP A 150 -20.83 -10.70 -29.43
N THR A 151 -20.77 -11.36 -28.27
CA THR A 151 -19.74 -11.15 -27.23
C THR A 151 -18.44 -11.92 -27.46
N ASP A 152 -18.25 -12.52 -28.64
CA ASP A 152 -17.10 -13.40 -28.94
C ASP A 152 -15.73 -12.72 -28.68
N GLU A 153 -15.58 -11.41 -28.94
CA GLU A 153 -14.31 -10.66 -28.76
C GLU A 153 -14.08 -10.27 -27.28
N ALA A 154 -15.13 -9.83 -26.58
CA ALA A 154 -15.08 -9.57 -25.14
C ALA A 154 -14.75 -10.83 -24.32
N GLU A 155 -15.34 -11.98 -24.70
CA GLU A 155 -15.00 -13.28 -24.08
C GLU A 155 -13.51 -13.62 -24.25
N ASP A 156 -12.91 -13.34 -25.41
CA ASP A 156 -11.49 -13.59 -25.66
C ASP A 156 -10.60 -12.75 -24.72
N TYR A 157 -10.93 -11.46 -24.49
CA TYR A 157 -10.23 -10.62 -23.50
C TYR A 157 -10.39 -11.12 -22.07
N LEU A 158 -11.62 -11.50 -21.67
CA LEU A 158 -11.88 -12.06 -20.35
C LEU A 158 -11.07 -13.35 -20.11
N TYR A 159 -10.97 -14.23 -21.12
CA TYR A 159 -10.15 -15.44 -21.02
C TYR A 159 -8.66 -15.11 -20.81
N ASP A 160 -8.13 -14.13 -21.55
CA ASP A 160 -6.74 -13.69 -21.38
C ASP A 160 -6.52 -13.07 -19.98
N ALA A 161 -7.46 -12.27 -19.47
CA ALA A 161 -7.41 -11.70 -18.11
C ALA A 161 -7.35 -12.79 -17.03
N VAL A 162 -8.21 -13.82 -17.13
CA VAL A 162 -8.24 -14.96 -16.20
C VAL A 162 -6.94 -15.76 -16.24
N ASP A 163 -6.41 -16.05 -17.44
CA ASP A 163 -5.14 -16.78 -17.58
C ASP A 163 -3.97 -15.98 -16.97
N ILE A 164 -3.93 -14.65 -17.15
CA ILE A 164 -2.91 -13.78 -16.56
C ILE A 164 -3.04 -13.71 -15.03
N LEU A 165 -4.27 -13.63 -14.49
CA LEU A 165 -4.50 -13.65 -13.04
C LEU A 165 -4.01 -14.96 -12.41
N GLU A 166 -4.21 -16.11 -13.05
CA GLU A 166 -3.66 -17.40 -12.58
C GLU A 166 -2.12 -17.34 -12.52
N GLU A 167 -1.46 -16.73 -13.51
CA GLU A 167 -0.01 -16.51 -13.48
C GLU A 167 0.42 -15.56 -12.35
N ALA A 168 -0.36 -14.51 -12.06
CA ALA A 168 -0.13 -13.57 -10.96
C ALA A 168 -0.22 -14.28 -9.59
N GLU A 169 -1.25 -15.10 -9.39
CA GLU A 169 -1.42 -15.91 -8.18
C GLU A 169 -0.25 -16.91 -8.01
N GLU A 170 0.18 -17.59 -9.09
CA GLU A 170 1.35 -18.48 -9.04
C GLU A 170 2.64 -17.71 -8.68
N ALA A 171 2.86 -16.53 -9.25
CA ALA A 171 4.01 -15.69 -8.92
C ALA A 171 3.98 -15.27 -7.44
N PHE A 172 2.81 -14.89 -6.94
CA PHE A 172 2.59 -14.53 -5.55
C PHE A 172 2.90 -15.69 -4.59
N GLU A 173 2.36 -16.88 -4.85
CA GLU A 173 2.62 -18.09 -4.05
C GLU A 173 4.11 -18.48 -4.02
N ASN A 174 4.85 -18.14 -5.07
CA ASN A 174 6.29 -18.38 -5.16
C ASN A 174 7.16 -17.26 -4.56
N GLY A 175 6.57 -16.19 -4.04
CA GLY A 175 7.28 -15.06 -3.42
C GLY A 175 7.87 -14.07 -4.43
N TYR A 176 7.41 -14.08 -5.68
CA TYR A 176 7.80 -13.11 -6.71
C TYR A 176 6.77 -11.96 -6.76
N TYR A 177 6.71 -11.15 -5.70
CA TYR A 177 5.63 -10.18 -5.54
C TYR A 177 5.66 -9.04 -6.55
N ASP A 178 6.83 -8.54 -6.92
CA ASP A 178 6.96 -7.56 -8.02
C ASP A 178 6.34 -8.10 -9.32
N ASP A 179 6.70 -9.33 -9.70
CA ASP A 179 6.18 -9.98 -10.91
C ASP A 179 4.66 -10.24 -10.78
N ALA A 180 4.20 -10.65 -9.60
CA ALA A 180 2.77 -10.88 -9.32
C ALA A 180 1.94 -9.60 -9.45
N LYS A 181 2.46 -8.48 -8.94
CA LYS A 181 1.83 -7.16 -9.05
C LYS A 181 1.72 -6.73 -10.53
N ASP A 182 2.82 -6.83 -11.28
CA ASP A 182 2.83 -6.46 -12.69
C ASP A 182 1.85 -7.33 -13.52
N LEU A 183 1.77 -8.63 -13.23
CA LEU A 183 0.81 -9.54 -13.86
C LEU A 183 -0.63 -9.21 -13.47
N ALA A 184 -0.90 -8.93 -12.20
CA ALA A 184 -2.24 -8.55 -11.74
C ALA A 184 -2.73 -7.26 -12.43
N LEU A 185 -1.87 -6.25 -12.57
CA LEU A 185 -2.19 -5.03 -13.32
C LEU A 185 -2.48 -5.30 -14.80
N ALA A 186 -1.75 -6.24 -15.42
CA ALA A 186 -2.04 -6.64 -16.80
C ALA A 186 -3.38 -7.40 -16.92
N ALA A 187 -3.74 -8.23 -15.93
CA ALA A 187 -5.05 -8.85 -15.89
C ALA A 187 -6.18 -7.81 -15.73
N GLN A 188 -5.97 -6.76 -14.93
CA GLN A 188 -6.90 -5.64 -14.82
C GLN A 188 -7.10 -4.94 -16.18
N GLU A 189 -6.02 -4.69 -16.94
CA GLU A 189 -6.09 -4.07 -18.26
C GLU A 189 -6.93 -4.90 -19.25
N GLU A 190 -6.73 -6.22 -19.30
CA GLU A 190 -7.51 -7.10 -20.18
C GLU A 190 -8.98 -7.20 -19.74
N ALA A 191 -9.26 -7.19 -18.43
CA ALA A 191 -10.65 -7.17 -17.94
C ALA A 191 -11.38 -5.87 -18.32
N VAL A 192 -10.69 -4.73 -18.25
CA VAL A 192 -11.24 -3.44 -18.72
C VAL A 192 -11.48 -3.47 -20.22
N ASN A 193 -10.55 -4.00 -21.03
CA ASN A 193 -10.77 -4.14 -22.48
C ASN A 193 -12.00 -5.01 -22.80
N ALA A 194 -12.29 -6.03 -21.97
CA ALA A 194 -13.47 -6.86 -22.13
C ALA A 194 -14.78 -6.08 -21.87
N ILE A 195 -14.79 -5.21 -20.85
CA ILE A 195 -15.92 -4.32 -20.54
C ILE A 195 -16.11 -3.30 -21.67
N ASP A 196 -15.03 -2.62 -22.08
CA ASP A 196 -15.07 -1.62 -23.15
C ASP A 196 -15.62 -2.21 -24.47
N GLU A 197 -15.25 -3.45 -24.81
CA GLU A 197 -15.78 -4.12 -26.01
C GLU A 197 -17.29 -4.43 -25.89
N VAL A 198 -17.80 -4.71 -24.69
CA VAL A 198 -19.24 -4.87 -24.45
C VAL A 198 -19.97 -3.53 -24.65
N ASP A 199 -19.44 -2.46 -24.07
CA ASP A 199 -20.02 -1.12 -24.20
C ASP A 199 -20.10 -0.68 -25.69
N GLU A 200 -19.03 -0.91 -26.48
CA GLU A 200 -19.03 -0.61 -27.92
C GLU A 200 -20.13 -1.38 -28.69
N LEU A 201 -20.49 -2.59 -28.27
CA LEU A 201 -21.56 -3.39 -28.91
C LEU A 201 -22.96 -2.82 -28.65
N GLU A 202 -23.18 -2.23 -27.49
CA GLU A 202 -24.44 -1.58 -27.13
C GLU A 202 -24.65 -0.31 -27.97
N ASP A 203 -23.60 0.51 -28.08
CA ASP A 203 -23.61 1.76 -28.87
C ASP A 203 -23.87 1.50 -30.36
N GLU A 204 -23.25 0.46 -30.94
CA GLU A 204 -23.43 0.13 -32.37
C GLU A 204 -24.89 -0.25 -32.74
N GLN A 205 -25.71 -0.74 -31.79
CA GLN A 205 -27.11 -1.04 -32.05
C GLN A 205 -28.04 0.16 -31.92
N ASP A 206 -27.77 1.08 -30.99
CA ASP A 206 -28.58 2.28 -30.81
C ASP A 206 -28.37 3.30 -31.95
N ASP A 207 -27.21 3.27 -32.61
CA ASP A 207 -26.88 4.07 -33.79
C ASP A 207 -27.74 3.76 -35.05
N GLU A 208 -28.45 2.62 -35.11
CA GLU A 208 -29.41 2.35 -36.20
C GLU A 208 -30.78 3.03 -36.00
N ASP A 209 -31.11 3.55 -34.80
CA ASP A 209 -32.43 4.15 -34.54
C ASP A 209 -32.44 5.63 -34.08
N GLU A 210 -31.36 6.26 -33.58
CA GLU A 210 -31.37 7.69 -33.22
C GLU A 210 -30.14 8.51 -33.68
N GLU A 211 -30.36 9.41 -34.65
CA GLU A 211 -29.51 10.60 -34.83
C GLU A 211 -29.56 11.48 -33.55
N GLU A 212 -28.36 11.85 -33.07
CA GLU A 212 -27.96 13.11 -32.38
C GLU A 212 -27.81 13.13 -30.83
N ASP A 213 -26.54 12.99 -30.40
CA ASP A 213 -25.74 14.03 -29.70
C ASP A 213 -25.68 14.09 -28.14
N GLU A 214 -25.60 13.00 -27.36
CA GLU A 214 -25.30 13.12 -25.90
C GLU A 214 -24.23 12.18 -25.28
N GLU A 215 -23.61 11.22 -25.98
CA GLU A 215 -22.69 10.22 -25.36
C GLU A 215 -21.22 10.64 -25.17
N ASP A 216 -20.70 11.67 -25.85
CA ASP A 216 -19.27 12.08 -25.76
C ASP A 216 -18.84 12.64 -24.37
N GLU A 217 -19.75 12.86 -23.41
CA GLU A 217 -19.40 13.43 -22.09
C GLU A 217 -19.12 12.36 -21.01
N GLU A 218 -19.63 11.13 -21.12
CA GLU A 218 -19.56 10.13 -20.03
C GLU A 218 -18.17 9.49 -19.92
N ASP A 219 -17.52 9.19 -21.06
CA ASP A 219 -16.15 8.67 -21.12
C ASP A 219 -15.10 9.63 -20.52
N GLU A 220 -15.28 10.94 -20.70
CA GLU A 220 -14.35 11.94 -20.12
C GLU A 220 -14.37 11.89 -18.59
N TYR A 221 -15.53 11.59 -17.99
CA TYR A 221 -15.67 11.47 -16.55
C TYR A 221 -15.15 10.14 -15.99
N LEU A 222 -15.22 9.04 -16.74
CA LEU A 222 -14.68 7.74 -16.32
C LEU A 222 -13.16 7.82 -16.11
N ASP A 223 -12.44 8.28 -17.14
CA ASP A 223 -10.98 8.48 -17.09
C ASP A 223 -10.58 9.44 -15.97
N GLU A 224 -11.30 10.56 -15.82
CA GLU A 224 -11.03 11.53 -14.75
C GLU A 224 -11.27 10.91 -13.36
N ALA A 225 -12.36 10.15 -13.18
CA ALA A 225 -12.68 9.50 -11.91
C ALA A 225 -11.60 8.49 -11.50
N TYR A 226 -11.17 7.63 -12.43
CA TYR A 226 -10.13 6.64 -12.16
C TYR A 226 -8.81 7.31 -11.74
N ASN A 227 -8.38 8.35 -12.48
CA ASN A 227 -7.18 9.10 -12.16
C ASN A 227 -7.26 9.78 -10.78
N GLU A 228 -8.41 10.37 -10.44
CA GLU A 228 -8.61 11.06 -9.16
C GLU A 228 -8.67 10.09 -7.97
N ILE A 229 -9.23 8.89 -8.13
CA ILE A 229 -9.20 7.82 -7.12
C ILE A 229 -7.75 7.42 -6.81
N ASN A 230 -6.95 7.15 -7.85
CA ASN A 230 -5.56 6.73 -7.70
C ASN A 230 -4.71 7.81 -7.01
N GLN A 231 -4.91 9.08 -7.39
CA GLN A 231 -4.26 10.20 -6.72
C GLN A 231 -4.72 10.31 -5.24
N ALA A 232 -6.02 10.14 -4.97
CA ALA A 232 -6.55 10.17 -3.61
C ALA A 232 -6.02 9.03 -2.73
N ALA A 233 -5.85 7.83 -3.28
CA ALA A 233 -5.25 6.68 -2.60
C ALA A 233 -3.78 6.94 -2.26
N SER A 234 -3.01 7.47 -3.22
CA SER A 234 -1.61 7.88 -3.00
C SER A 234 -1.49 8.94 -1.89
N ASP A 235 -2.31 9.99 -1.93
CA ASP A 235 -2.29 11.06 -0.92
C ASP A 235 -2.70 10.55 0.48
N LEU A 236 -3.69 9.65 0.54
CA LEU A 236 -4.10 8.99 1.78
C LEU A 236 -2.99 8.15 2.39
N ASN A 237 -2.24 7.41 1.57
CA ASN A 237 -1.11 6.62 2.03
C ASN A 237 -0.01 7.53 2.62
N ALA A 238 0.34 8.60 1.91
CA ALA A 238 1.31 9.58 2.40
C ALA A 238 0.89 10.25 3.73
N ALA A 239 -0.39 10.63 3.85
CA ALA A 239 -0.94 11.19 5.08
C ALA A 239 -0.92 10.18 6.24
N THR A 240 -1.21 8.91 5.95
CA THR A 240 -1.18 7.82 6.95
C THR A 240 0.21 7.68 7.55
N ILE A 241 1.24 7.55 6.69
CA ILE A 241 2.64 7.46 7.09
C ILE A 241 3.06 8.69 7.93
N ALA A 242 2.63 9.89 7.52
CA ALA A 242 2.97 11.12 8.23
C ALA A 242 2.39 11.14 9.65
N VAL A 243 1.10 10.80 9.80
CA VAL A 243 0.41 10.73 11.09
C VAL A 243 1.09 9.73 12.01
N GLU A 244 1.37 8.53 11.51
CA GLU A 244 2.03 7.47 12.28
C GLU A 244 3.45 7.88 12.72
N THR A 245 4.22 8.49 11.82
CA THR A 245 5.55 9.04 12.15
C THR A 245 5.45 10.11 13.24
N GLY A 246 4.45 10.98 13.17
CA GLY A 246 4.20 12.01 14.18
C GLY A 246 3.81 11.43 15.55
N GLU A 247 3.01 10.37 15.59
CA GLU A 247 2.66 9.69 16.84
C GLU A 247 3.92 9.14 17.52
N ILE A 248 4.80 8.51 16.73
CA ILE A 248 6.06 7.96 17.26
C ILE A 248 7.00 9.07 17.74
N ALA A 249 7.00 10.22 17.07
CA ALA A 249 7.70 11.42 17.53
C ALA A 249 7.09 12.04 18.81
N GLY A 250 5.98 11.50 19.31
CA GLY A 250 5.29 11.97 20.50
C GLY A 250 4.44 13.23 20.26
N LEU A 251 4.06 13.50 19.00
CA LEU A 251 3.08 14.53 18.68
C LEU A 251 1.68 14.09 19.09
N ASN A 252 0.79 15.06 19.30
CA ASN A 252 -0.61 14.75 19.56
C ASN A 252 -1.35 14.54 18.24
N VAL A 253 -1.47 13.29 17.81
CA VAL A 253 -2.08 12.94 16.52
C VAL A 253 -3.61 12.87 16.52
N THR A 254 -4.29 13.17 17.63
CA THR A 254 -5.75 13.05 17.73
C THR A 254 -6.50 13.82 16.63
N GLU A 255 -6.04 15.02 16.27
CA GLU A 255 -6.67 15.84 15.23
C GLU A 255 -6.29 15.35 13.81
N PRO A 256 -4.99 15.13 13.48
CA PRO A 256 -4.61 14.48 12.22
C PRO A 256 -5.31 13.14 11.95
N GLU A 257 -5.43 12.26 12.95
CA GLU A 257 -6.18 10.99 12.85
C GLU A 257 -7.65 11.20 12.52
N SER A 258 -8.26 12.27 13.04
CA SER A 258 -9.66 12.60 12.71
C SER A 258 -9.81 12.93 11.23
N TYR A 259 -8.87 13.67 10.64
CA TYR A 259 -8.86 13.96 9.20
C TYR A 259 -8.57 12.70 8.38
N LEU A 260 -7.63 11.86 8.82
CA LEU A 260 -7.32 10.58 8.18
C LEU A 260 -8.55 9.65 8.09
N ASN A 261 -9.37 9.62 9.14
CA ASN A 261 -10.62 8.84 9.13
C ASN A 261 -11.66 9.42 8.17
N ILE A 262 -11.70 10.74 7.97
CA ILE A 262 -12.57 11.36 6.96
C ILE A 262 -12.08 10.96 5.56
N ALA A 263 -10.77 11.08 5.30
CA ALA A 263 -10.18 10.71 4.02
C ALA A 263 -10.46 9.24 3.64
N LYS A 264 -10.25 8.31 4.58
CA LYS A 264 -10.57 6.87 4.40
C LYS A 264 -12.03 6.64 4.00
N ASN A 265 -12.96 7.31 4.68
CA ASN A 265 -14.38 7.18 4.35
C ASN A 265 -14.70 7.79 2.98
N SER A 266 -14.12 8.95 2.64
CA SER A 266 -14.33 9.57 1.33
C SER A 266 -13.78 8.72 0.20
N LEU A 267 -12.58 8.13 0.33
CA LEU A 267 -12.04 7.21 -0.69
C LEU A 267 -12.91 5.96 -0.86
N TYR A 268 -13.47 5.43 0.23
CA TYR A 268 -14.41 4.32 0.16
C TYR A 268 -15.68 4.69 -0.64
N GLU A 269 -16.27 5.86 -0.38
CA GLU A 269 -17.44 6.34 -1.14
C GLU A 269 -17.06 6.63 -2.60
N ALA A 270 -15.84 7.09 -2.88
CA ALA A 270 -15.36 7.32 -4.24
C ALA A 270 -15.32 6.03 -5.07
N ASN A 271 -14.75 4.96 -4.51
CA ASN A 271 -14.71 3.65 -5.14
C ASN A 271 -16.13 3.08 -5.33
N LEU A 272 -17.01 3.25 -4.34
CA LEU A 272 -18.39 2.79 -4.44
C LEU A 272 -19.16 3.55 -5.53
N SER A 273 -18.96 4.87 -5.65
CA SER A 273 -19.57 5.66 -6.72
C SER A 273 -19.04 5.26 -8.09
N TYR A 274 -17.73 5.02 -8.20
CA TYR A 274 -17.09 4.55 -9.43
C TYR A 274 -17.70 3.23 -9.90
N SER A 275 -17.77 2.23 -9.03
CA SER A 275 -18.36 0.91 -9.33
C SER A 275 -19.88 0.92 -9.52
N THR A 276 -20.52 2.10 -9.54
CA THR A 276 -21.97 2.24 -9.79
C THR A 276 -22.24 3.18 -10.96
N GLY A 277 -21.21 3.57 -11.71
CA GLY A 277 -21.29 4.50 -12.84
C GLY A 277 -21.48 5.97 -12.44
N ASP A 278 -21.48 6.33 -11.15
CA ASP A 278 -21.62 7.73 -10.72
C ASP A 278 -20.23 8.41 -10.66
N TYR A 279 -19.59 8.55 -11.81
CA TYR A 279 -18.22 9.06 -11.94
C TYR A 279 -18.07 10.49 -11.40
N GLN A 280 -19.11 11.32 -11.54
CA GLN A 280 -19.08 12.67 -11.01
C GLN A 280 -19.07 12.67 -9.47
N ASP A 281 -19.84 11.82 -8.81
CA ASP A 281 -19.77 11.66 -7.35
C ASP A 281 -18.45 11.00 -6.93
N SER A 282 -17.94 10.05 -7.72
CA SER A 282 -16.62 9.44 -7.49
C SER A 282 -15.50 10.50 -7.46
N ILE A 283 -15.42 11.36 -8.48
CA ILE A 283 -14.47 12.49 -8.53
C ILE A 283 -14.63 13.39 -7.30
N ASN A 284 -15.87 13.74 -6.93
CA ASN A 284 -16.11 14.61 -5.77
C ASN A 284 -15.64 13.98 -4.45
N PHE A 285 -15.84 12.68 -4.28
CA PHE A 285 -15.39 11.94 -3.11
C PHE A 285 -13.86 11.76 -3.09
N SER A 286 -13.24 11.49 -4.24
CA SER A 286 -11.78 11.44 -4.41
C SER A 286 -11.13 12.76 -4.00
N LEU A 287 -11.64 13.90 -4.51
CA LEU A 287 -11.16 15.23 -4.11
C LEU A 287 -11.37 15.51 -2.62
N SER A 288 -12.49 15.07 -2.03
CA SER A 288 -12.72 15.19 -0.59
C SER A 288 -11.74 14.36 0.25
N SER A 289 -11.33 13.19 -0.27
CA SER A 289 -10.30 12.35 0.34
C SER A 289 -8.94 13.04 0.30
N GLN A 290 -8.54 13.56 -0.88
CA GLN A 290 -7.30 14.33 -1.05
C GLN A 290 -7.23 15.53 -0.10
N GLU A 291 -8.29 16.35 -0.02
CA GLU A 291 -8.35 17.51 0.88
C GLU A 291 -8.17 17.11 2.35
N SER A 292 -8.83 16.03 2.77
CA SER A 292 -8.73 15.54 4.15
C SER A 292 -7.35 14.94 4.46
N SER A 293 -6.73 14.26 3.50
CA SER A 293 -5.34 13.79 3.62
C SER A 293 -4.37 14.96 3.77
N GLN A 294 -4.56 16.03 2.99
CA GLN A 294 -3.76 17.24 3.11
C GLN A 294 -3.96 17.95 4.46
N ASP A 295 -5.20 18.05 4.95
CA ASP A 295 -5.51 18.64 6.26
C ASP A 295 -4.85 17.85 7.40
N ALA A 296 -4.81 16.51 7.31
CA ALA A 296 -4.08 15.67 8.26
C ALA A 296 -2.60 16.03 8.30
N MET A 297 -1.95 16.17 7.13
CA MET A 297 -0.54 16.52 7.02
C MET A 297 -0.24 17.94 7.54
N VAL A 298 -1.07 18.92 7.20
CA VAL A 298 -0.91 20.31 7.66
C VAL A 298 -1.07 20.41 9.17
N SER A 299 -2.08 19.74 9.74
CA SER A 299 -2.28 19.69 11.20
C SER A 299 -1.06 19.09 11.92
N LEU A 300 -0.40 18.11 11.31
CA LEU A 300 0.83 17.53 11.82
C LEU A 300 2.01 18.52 11.76
N GLU A 301 2.18 19.22 10.64
CA GLU A 301 3.23 20.23 10.43
C GLU A 301 3.14 21.36 11.48
N GLU A 302 1.93 21.85 11.77
CA GLU A 302 1.70 22.85 12.82
C GLU A 302 2.20 22.38 14.19
N GLN A 303 2.04 21.10 14.52
CA GLN A 303 2.54 20.56 15.79
C GLN A 303 4.05 20.42 15.83
N TYR A 304 4.70 20.10 14.70
CA TYR A 304 6.15 20.12 14.61
C TYR A 304 6.70 21.53 14.88
N GLU A 305 6.10 22.57 14.28
CA GLU A 305 6.49 23.96 14.52
C GLU A 305 6.32 24.37 16.00
N GLU A 306 5.23 23.95 16.65
CA GLU A 306 5.01 24.23 18.06
C GLU A 306 6.05 23.57 18.97
N GLN A 307 6.43 22.32 18.68
CA GLN A 307 7.49 21.63 19.42
C GLN A 307 8.86 22.27 19.22
N GLU A 308 9.21 22.67 17.99
CA GLU A 308 10.49 23.31 17.70
C GLU A 308 10.64 24.61 18.50
N ILE A 309 9.57 25.42 18.58
CA ILE A 309 9.54 26.64 19.39
C ILE A 309 9.82 26.32 20.86
N ILE A 310 9.23 25.25 21.42
CA ILE A 310 9.44 24.86 22.82
C ILE A 310 10.89 24.47 23.08
N SER A 311 11.56 23.80 22.13
CA SER A 311 12.95 23.34 22.28
C SER A 311 13.98 24.49 22.38
N ILE A 312 13.64 25.68 21.87
CA ILE A 312 14.52 26.85 21.82
C ILE A 312 14.52 27.63 23.16
N TYR A 313 13.49 27.47 24.00
CA TYR A 313 13.29 28.24 25.24
C TYR A 313 13.71 27.51 26.52
#